data_AF-A0A0G1YXD6-F1
#
_entry.id   AF-A0A0G1YXD6-F1
#
_cell.length_a   1.000
_cell.length_b   1.000
_cell.length_c   1.000
_cell.angle_alpha   90.00
_cell.angle_beta   90.00
_cell.angle_gamma   90.00
#
_symmetry.space_group_name_H-M   'P 1'
#
loop_
_entity.id
_entity.type
_entity.pdbx_description
1 polymer ?
#
loop_
_entity_poly.entity_id
_entity_poly.type
_entity_poly.pdbx_seq_one_letter_code
_entity_poly.pdbx_strand_id
1 'polypeptide(L)'
;MTRSGKQIIYGSVYALILLGLAAWIFLSVSDTEPSCTNGRRDEGEKGVDCGGVCRNICLPSDLRALRTSGEPKIFQPAPGRVSVLYELENPNQEFAARSFAYKLELADASGEVLASRSGSSYLYAGERRWVAEFLDLAAAASAKVTLSNPDWVPKASFPAAALAIQDRIFEKTTAELKVSGRVGNRDSSDFASVTLLAIFRNGSGVPVGVSKTELGDLRVGESSPFTVFHPVVRSVDLNRTEIYPSAKRP
;
A
#
# COMPACT_ATOMS: atom_id res chain seq x y z
N MET A 1 8.04 74.12 38.01
CA MET A 1 8.39 73.49 36.72
C MET A 1 8.46 74.54 35.63
N THR A 2 9.57 74.60 34.90
CA THR A 2 9.72 75.45 33.71
C THR A 2 8.76 74.98 32.61
N ARG A 3 8.37 75.87 31.68
CA ARG A 3 7.48 75.53 30.55
C ARG A 3 7.95 74.27 29.80
N SER A 4 9.27 74.14 29.63
CA SER A 4 9.93 72.98 29.01
C SER A 4 9.74 71.68 29.78
N GLY A 5 9.74 71.71 31.13
CA GLY A 5 9.52 70.51 31.94
C GLY A 5 8.11 69.93 31.81
N LYS A 6 7.09 70.78 31.68
CA LYS A 6 5.71 70.32 31.45
C LYS A 6 5.54 69.71 30.05
N GLN A 7 6.18 70.30 29.03
CA GLN A 7 6.15 69.79 27.66
C GLN A 7 6.79 68.41 27.54
N ILE A 8 7.90 68.16 28.25
CA ILE A 8 8.56 66.84 28.27
C ILE A 8 7.64 65.80 28.92
N ILE A 9 6.98 66.14 30.05
CA ILE A 9 6.05 65.20 30.71
C ILE A 9 4.87 64.86 29.79
N TYR A 10 4.16 65.85 29.25
CA TYR A 10 3.02 65.58 28.37
C TYR A 10 3.43 64.86 27.07
N GLY A 11 4.59 65.23 26.50
CA GLY A 11 5.14 64.55 25.33
C GLY A 11 5.50 63.09 25.61
N SER A 12 6.09 62.78 26.77
CA SER A 12 6.43 61.41 27.16
C SER A 12 5.19 60.53 27.38
N VAL A 13 4.15 61.06 28.01
CA VAL A 13 2.89 60.34 28.22
C VAL A 13 2.22 60.05 26.88
N TYR A 14 2.19 61.04 25.97
CA TYR A 14 1.62 60.86 24.64
C TYR A 14 2.40 59.84 23.81
N ALA A 15 3.74 59.88 23.85
CA ALA A 15 4.58 58.91 23.17
C ALA A 15 4.38 57.48 23.70
N LEU A 16 4.24 57.30 25.03
CA LEU A 16 3.95 55.99 25.63
C LEU A 16 2.59 55.43 25.18
N ILE A 17 1.56 56.27 25.09
CA ILE A 17 0.24 55.86 24.59
C ILE A 17 0.33 55.43 23.13
N LEU A 18 1.02 56.20 22.28
CA LEU A 18 1.18 55.86 20.87
C LEU A 18 2.01 54.59 20.67
N LEU A 19 3.09 54.40 21.43
CA LEU A 19 3.90 53.19 21.40
C LEU A 19 3.12 51.98 21.89
N GLY A 20 2.31 52.13 22.94
CA GLY A 20 1.41 51.08 23.44
C GLY A 20 0.37 50.67 22.41
N LEU A 21 -0.25 51.65 21.72
CA LEU A 21 -1.21 51.39 20.65
C LEU A 21 -0.55 50.69 19.45
N ALA A 22 0.64 51.15 19.04
CA ALA A 22 1.39 50.54 17.95
C ALA A 22 1.82 49.11 18.29
N ALA A 23 2.27 48.85 19.52
CA ALA A 23 2.60 47.50 19.99
C ALA A 23 1.38 46.59 20.03
N TRP A 24 0.23 47.10 20.50
CA TRP A 24 -1.02 46.33 20.50
C TRP A 24 -1.49 45.97 19.09
N ILE A 25 -1.44 46.90 18.14
CA ILE A 25 -1.77 46.63 16.73
C ILE A 25 -0.79 45.62 16.13
N PHE A 26 0.52 45.80 16.34
CA PHE A 26 1.54 44.89 15.82
C PHE A 26 1.38 43.46 16.33
N LEU A 27 1.09 43.30 17.62
CA LEU A 27 0.85 41.99 18.22
C LEU A 27 -0.50 41.38 17.81
N SER A 28 -1.52 42.20 17.52
CA SER A 28 -2.85 41.71 17.12
C SER A 28 -2.94 41.33 15.64
N VAL A 29 -2.04 41.81 14.79
CA VAL A 29 -2.00 41.54 13.34
C VAL A 29 -0.96 40.46 12.98
N SER A 30 -0.19 39.99 13.96
CA SER A 30 0.73 38.87 13.76
C SER A 30 -0.04 37.54 13.83
N ASP A 31 -0.88 37.29 12.82
CA ASP A 31 -1.43 35.96 12.57
C ASP A 31 -0.25 35.04 12.24
N THR A 32 0.18 34.24 13.22
CA THR A 32 1.20 33.23 12.99
C THR A 32 0.65 32.24 11.97
N GLU A 33 1.29 32.14 10.81
CA GLU A 33 0.92 31.15 9.81
C GLU A 33 0.79 29.77 10.46
N PRO A 34 -0.30 29.02 10.19
CA PRO A 34 -0.51 27.70 10.78
C PRO A 34 0.65 26.77 10.41
N SER A 35 1.21 26.09 11.40
CA SER A 35 2.38 25.24 11.26
C SER A 35 2.00 23.78 11.44
N CYS A 36 2.15 23.00 10.38
CA CYS A 36 1.80 21.56 10.35
C CYS A 36 2.84 20.64 11.02
N THR A 37 3.69 21.16 11.92
CA THR A 37 4.77 20.41 12.57
C THR A 37 5.12 20.93 13.97
N ASN A 38 4.30 21.81 14.55
CA ASN A 38 4.62 22.49 15.81
C ASN A 38 4.07 21.76 17.05
N GLY A 39 3.39 20.61 16.87
CA GLY A 39 2.81 19.81 17.94
C GLY A 39 1.54 20.40 18.54
N ARG A 40 0.94 21.41 17.90
CA ARG A 40 -0.28 22.09 18.34
C ARG A 40 -1.34 22.00 17.26
N ARG A 41 -2.58 22.29 17.63
CA ARG A 41 -3.67 22.43 16.66
C ARG A 41 -3.84 23.90 16.35
N ASP A 42 -3.40 24.30 15.17
CA ASP A 42 -3.55 25.68 14.68
C ASP A 42 -4.92 25.90 14.02
N GLU A 43 -5.25 27.17 13.78
CA GLU A 43 -6.51 27.53 13.12
C GLU A 43 -6.57 26.95 11.69
N GLY A 44 -7.69 26.32 11.36
CA GLY A 44 -7.87 25.67 10.06
C GLY A 44 -7.35 24.22 9.99
N GLU A 45 -6.76 23.68 11.05
CA GLU A 45 -6.38 22.26 11.13
C GLU A 45 -7.53 21.34 11.59
N LYS A 46 -7.56 20.11 11.07
CA LYS A 46 -8.54 19.09 11.49
C LYS A 46 -8.10 18.33 12.74
N GLY A 47 -6.80 18.17 12.94
CA GLY A 47 -6.16 17.61 14.13
C GLY A 47 -4.82 18.28 14.38
N VAL A 48 -4.07 17.83 15.39
CA VAL A 48 -2.74 18.37 15.69
C VAL A 48 -1.82 18.11 14.48
N ASP A 49 -1.29 19.17 13.87
CA ASP A 49 -0.36 19.11 12.73
C ASP A 49 -0.91 18.37 11.49
N CYS A 50 -2.25 18.26 11.34
CA CYS A 50 -2.86 17.48 10.27
C CYS A 50 -4.22 17.97 9.78
N GLY A 51 -4.48 17.74 8.49
CA GLY A 51 -5.71 18.04 7.79
C GLY A 51 -6.06 19.53 7.72
N GLY A 52 -7.04 19.86 6.87
CA GLY A 52 -7.47 21.26 6.68
C GLY A 52 -6.41 22.05 5.93
N VAL A 53 -5.81 23.07 6.56
CA VAL A 53 -4.67 23.81 5.99
C VAL A 53 -3.43 22.93 5.78
N CYS A 54 -3.30 21.84 6.54
CA CYS A 54 -2.22 20.88 6.40
C CYS A 54 -2.51 19.81 5.33
N ARG A 55 -1.52 19.58 4.46
CA ARG A 55 -1.59 18.54 3.41
C ARG A 55 -1.57 17.12 3.97
N ASN A 56 -1.00 16.93 5.17
CA ASN A 56 -0.94 15.64 5.84
C ASN A 56 -2.34 15.21 6.29
N ILE A 57 -2.66 13.93 6.13
CA ILE A 57 -3.92 13.39 6.64
C ILE A 57 -3.83 13.11 8.15
N CYS A 58 -4.92 13.40 8.87
CA CYS A 58 -5.09 12.92 10.23
C CYS A 58 -5.41 11.42 10.22
N LEU A 59 -4.44 10.62 10.66
CA LEU A 59 -4.63 9.20 10.86
C LEU A 59 -5.24 8.94 12.25
N PRO A 60 -6.21 8.01 12.36
CA PRO A 60 -6.82 7.72 13.64
C PRO A 60 -5.86 6.89 14.51
N SER A 61 -5.97 7.03 15.82
CA SER A 61 -5.08 6.36 16.78
C SER A 61 -5.23 4.83 16.80
N ASP A 62 -6.34 4.31 16.29
CA ASP A 62 -6.63 2.87 16.18
C ASP A 62 -6.18 2.27 14.84
N LEU A 63 -5.48 3.03 14.00
CA LEU A 63 -4.93 2.53 12.76
C LEU A 63 -3.93 1.41 13.01
N ARG A 64 -4.17 0.24 12.43
CA ARG A 64 -3.37 -0.97 12.63
C ARG A 64 -2.33 -1.12 11.53
N ALA A 65 -1.17 -1.68 11.88
CA ALA A 65 -0.13 -1.98 10.89
C ALA A 65 -0.60 -3.02 9.86
N LEU A 66 -0.04 -2.93 8.64
CA LEU A 66 -0.13 -4.00 7.66
C LEU A 66 0.54 -5.27 8.20
N ARG A 67 0.04 -6.44 7.81
CA ARG A 67 0.60 -7.72 8.26
C ARG A 67 0.53 -8.79 7.19
N THR A 68 1.27 -9.87 7.39
CA THR A 68 1.08 -11.11 6.65
C THR A 68 0.04 -11.99 7.34
N SER A 69 -0.86 -12.58 6.55
CA SER A 69 -1.83 -13.57 7.02
C SER A 69 -1.21 -14.97 6.87
N GLY A 70 -0.81 -15.56 8.00
CA GLY A 70 -0.13 -16.85 8.05
C GLY A 70 1.34 -16.82 7.61
N GLU A 71 1.94 -18.00 7.52
CA GLU A 71 3.33 -18.18 7.11
C GLU A 71 3.47 -18.23 5.57
N PRO A 72 4.53 -17.63 4.99
CA PRO A 72 4.84 -17.79 3.59
C PRO A 72 5.06 -19.25 3.19
N LYS A 73 4.52 -19.66 2.05
CA LYS A 73 4.67 -21.00 1.48
C LYS A 73 5.74 -20.99 0.41
N ILE A 74 6.68 -21.92 0.51
CA ILE A 74 7.78 -22.09 -0.44
C ILE A 74 7.47 -23.27 -1.34
N PHE A 75 7.63 -23.08 -2.65
CA PHE A 75 7.54 -24.14 -3.64
C PHE A 75 8.83 -24.20 -4.46
N GLN A 76 9.13 -25.39 -4.96
CA GLN A 76 10.25 -25.64 -5.84
C GLN A 76 9.72 -26.17 -7.19
N PRO A 77 9.26 -25.29 -8.09
CA PRO A 77 8.65 -25.70 -9.35
C PRO A 77 9.64 -26.38 -10.32
N ALA A 78 10.93 -26.09 -10.19
CA ALA A 78 12.02 -26.71 -10.95
C ALA A 78 13.34 -26.65 -10.14
N PRO A 79 14.34 -27.49 -10.46
CA PRO A 79 15.68 -27.36 -9.86
C PRO A 79 16.24 -25.95 -10.07
N GLY A 80 16.80 -25.34 -9.02
CA GLY A 80 17.34 -23.98 -9.08
C GLY A 80 16.30 -22.86 -9.08
N ARG A 81 15.00 -23.17 -8.91
CA ARG A 81 13.92 -22.19 -8.90
C ARG A 81 13.09 -22.34 -7.64
N VAL A 82 12.90 -21.24 -6.93
CA VAL A 82 12.01 -21.14 -5.78
C VAL A 82 10.91 -20.13 -6.08
N SER A 83 9.67 -20.47 -5.73
CA SER A 83 8.57 -19.51 -5.65
C SER A 83 8.05 -19.43 -4.22
N VAL A 84 7.72 -18.22 -3.78
CA VAL A 84 7.19 -17.96 -2.45
C VAL A 84 5.81 -17.32 -2.60
N LEU A 85 4.81 -17.90 -1.96
CA LEU A 85 3.44 -17.39 -1.87
C LEU A 85 3.17 -16.90 -0.45
N TYR A 86 2.67 -15.68 -0.31
CA TYR A 86 2.25 -15.13 0.97
C TYR A 86 1.02 -14.24 0.79
N GLU A 87 0.22 -14.12 1.85
CA GLU A 87 -0.97 -13.28 1.88
C GLU A 87 -0.67 -12.02 2.68
N LEU A 88 -0.90 -10.86 2.06
CA LEU A 88 -0.82 -9.58 2.73
C LEU A 88 -2.23 -9.17 3.19
N GLU A 89 -2.33 -8.55 4.36
CA GLU A 89 -3.59 -8.09 4.93
C GLU A 89 -3.48 -6.63 5.36
N ASN A 90 -4.43 -5.82 4.89
CA ASN A 90 -4.73 -4.52 5.47
C ASN A 90 -5.92 -4.65 6.43
N PRO A 91 -5.69 -4.62 7.75
CA PRO A 91 -6.77 -4.77 8.73
C PRO A 91 -7.67 -3.52 8.82
N ASN A 92 -7.33 -2.40 8.18
CA ASN A 92 -8.06 -1.13 8.31
C ASN A 92 -9.15 -1.02 7.24
N GLN A 93 -10.41 -0.88 7.65
CA GLN A 93 -11.56 -0.86 6.74
C GLN A 93 -11.78 0.46 6.01
N GLU A 94 -11.28 1.56 6.57
CA GLU A 94 -11.47 2.92 6.05
C GLU A 94 -10.20 3.55 5.47
N PHE A 95 -9.06 2.88 5.58
CA PHE A 95 -7.76 3.37 5.11
C PHE A 95 -7.07 2.34 4.23
N ALA A 96 -6.65 2.78 3.05
CA ALA A 96 -5.83 2.00 2.13
C ALA A 96 -4.36 2.41 2.27
N ALA A 97 -3.45 1.48 2.04
CA ALA A 97 -2.04 1.78 1.87
C ALA A 97 -1.75 1.97 0.37
N ARG A 98 -1.72 3.23 -0.08
CA ARG A 98 -1.47 3.59 -1.50
C ARG A 98 -0.10 3.10 -1.97
N SER A 99 0.87 3.13 -1.06
CA SER A 99 2.17 2.51 -1.24
C SER A 99 2.73 2.03 0.10
N PHE A 100 3.57 0.99 0.07
CA PHE A 100 4.43 0.58 1.18
C PHE A 100 5.62 -0.19 0.64
N ALA A 101 6.72 -0.23 1.40
CA ALA A 101 7.88 -1.05 1.06
C ALA A 101 7.73 -2.45 1.67
N TYR A 102 8.12 -3.48 0.91
CA TYR A 102 8.22 -4.86 1.40
C TYR A 102 9.63 -5.41 1.20
N LYS A 103 10.03 -6.31 2.08
CA LYS A 103 11.25 -7.12 1.97
C LYS A 103 10.91 -8.59 2.25
N LEU A 104 11.10 -9.43 1.26
CA LEU A 104 11.08 -10.89 1.38
C LEU A 104 12.52 -11.39 1.58
N GLU A 105 12.74 -12.17 2.63
CA GLU A 105 14.02 -12.82 2.92
C GLU A 105 13.80 -14.33 2.93
N LEU A 106 14.64 -15.08 2.22
CA LEU A 106 14.66 -16.53 2.23
C LEU A 106 15.91 -17.00 2.96
N ALA A 107 15.75 -17.96 3.84
CA ALA A 107 16.84 -18.49 4.66
C ALA A 107 16.93 -20.01 4.60
N ASP A 108 18.10 -20.52 4.93
CA ASP A 108 18.34 -21.95 5.11
C ASP A 108 17.85 -22.46 6.46
N ALA A 109 18.13 -23.73 6.76
CA ALA A 109 17.70 -24.39 7.99
C ALA A 109 18.44 -23.86 9.24
N SER A 110 19.63 -23.26 9.10
CA SER A 110 20.36 -22.58 10.17
C SER A 110 19.90 -21.14 10.40
N GLY A 111 19.05 -20.60 9.53
CA GLY A 111 18.57 -19.22 9.59
C GLY A 111 19.47 -18.22 8.86
N GLU A 112 20.46 -18.66 8.10
CA GLU A 112 21.28 -17.79 7.25
C GLU A 112 20.45 -17.32 6.05
N VAL A 113 20.44 -16.01 5.80
CA VAL A 113 19.70 -15.43 4.67
C VAL A 113 20.43 -15.76 3.36
N LEU A 114 19.81 -16.61 2.54
CA LEU A 114 20.32 -17.04 1.24
C LEU A 114 20.03 -16.02 0.14
N ALA A 115 18.87 -15.37 0.20
CA ALA A 115 18.41 -14.42 -0.80
C ALA A 115 17.41 -13.42 -0.22
N SER A 116 17.31 -12.24 -0.82
CA SER A 116 16.24 -11.30 -0.49
C SER A 116 15.70 -10.59 -1.73
N ARG A 117 14.43 -10.21 -1.67
CA ARG A 117 13.72 -9.43 -2.69
C ARG A 117 13.01 -8.28 -2.01
N SER A 118 13.33 -7.05 -2.41
CA SER A 118 12.67 -5.84 -1.92
C SER A 118 11.90 -5.16 -3.03
N GLY A 119 10.84 -4.44 -2.67
CA GLY A 119 10.05 -3.67 -3.63
C GLY A 119 9.00 -2.81 -2.94
N SER A 120 8.13 -2.20 -3.75
CA SER A 120 6.97 -1.47 -3.27
C SER A 120 5.68 -2.19 -3.66
N SER A 121 4.66 -2.10 -2.82
CA SER A 121 3.32 -2.60 -3.15
C SER A 121 2.23 -1.65 -2.62
N TYR A 122 0.98 -2.07 -2.72
CA TYR A 122 -0.20 -1.32 -2.26
C TYR A 122 -1.21 -2.31 -1.66
N LEU A 123 -2.14 -1.82 -0.83
CA LEU A 123 -3.27 -2.61 -0.35
C LEU A 123 -4.48 -1.71 -0.18
N TYR A 124 -5.61 -2.11 -0.75
CA TYR A 124 -6.88 -1.44 -0.54
C TYR A 124 -7.37 -1.61 0.91
N ALA A 125 -8.31 -0.76 1.31
CA ALA A 125 -8.88 -0.81 2.64
C ALA A 125 -9.59 -2.16 2.88
N GLY A 126 -9.24 -2.84 3.98
CA GLY A 126 -9.78 -4.14 4.36
C GLY A 126 -9.32 -5.32 3.48
N GLU A 127 -8.40 -5.09 2.54
CA GLU A 127 -8.02 -6.10 1.55
C GLU A 127 -7.12 -7.20 2.14
N ARG A 128 -7.37 -8.45 1.71
CA ARG A 128 -6.41 -9.55 1.75
C ARG A 128 -5.98 -9.90 0.34
N ARG A 129 -4.69 -9.90 0.07
CA ARG A 129 -4.14 -10.10 -1.27
C ARG A 129 -2.99 -11.10 -1.27
N TRP A 130 -3.12 -12.13 -2.09
CA TRP A 130 -2.03 -13.06 -2.36
C TRP A 130 -0.96 -12.41 -3.23
N VAL A 131 0.31 -12.64 -2.88
CA VAL A 131 1.48 -12.19 -3.63
C VAL A 131 2.42 -13.37 -3.82
N ALA A 132 3.02 -13.45 -5.01
CA ALA A 132 4.05 -14.44 -5.31
C ALA A 132 5.31 -13.81 -5.88
N GLU A 133 6.43 -14.25 -5.33
CA GLU A 133 7.78 -13.90 -5.77
C GLU A 133 8.50 -15.14 -6.28
N PHE A 134 9.35 -14.94 -7.29
CA PHE A 134 10.06 -16.00 -8.00
C PHE A 134 11.55 -15.66 -7.99
N LEU A 135 12.37 -16.59 -7.50
CA LEU A 135 13.81 -16.41 -7.34
C LEU A 135 14.57 -17.60 -7.93
N ASP A 136 15.72 -17.30 -8.53
CA ASP A 136 16.70 -18.30 -8.94
C ASP A 136 17.52 -18.70 -7.71
N LEU A 137 17.05 -19.74 -7.01
CA LEU A 137 17.63 -20.26 -5.78
C LEU A 137 17.47 -21.78 -5.75
N ALA A 138 18.50 -22.50 -5.28
CA ALA A 138 18.48 -23.96 -5.24
C ALA A 138 17.39 -24.51 -4.32
N ALA A 139 17.32 -24.00 -3.08
CA ALA A 139 16.31 -24.33 -2.09
C ALA A 139 16.30 -23.25 -1.00
N ALA A 140 15.20 -23.17 -0.25
CA ALA A 140 15.09 -22.37 0.97
C ALA A 140 14.27 -23.16 2.00
N ALA A 141 14.63 -23.03 3.27
CA ALA A 141 13.93 -23.69 4.37
C ALA A 141 12.83 -22.80 4.96
N SER A 142 13.04 -21.48 4.96
CA SER A 142 12.08 -20.52 5.51
C SER A 142 12.05 -19.22 4.69
N ALA A 143 10.95 -18.50 4.83
CA ALA A 143 10.74 -17.21 4.19
C ALA A 143 10.08 -16.24 5.17
N LYS A 144 10.56 -15.00 5.22
CA LYS A 144 10.06 -13.93 6.08
C LYS A 144 9.75 -12.71 5.24
N VAL A 145 8.58 -12.12 5.46
CA VAL A 145 8.16 -10.88 4.81
C VAL A 145 8.08 -9.77 5.85
N THR A 146 8.74 -8.66 5.59
CA THR A 146 8.70 -7.45 6.40
C THR A 146 8.05 -6.32 5.61
N LEU A 147 7.09 -5.63 6.21
CA LEU A 147 6.35 -4.51 5.62
C LEU A 147 6.73 -3.22 6.36
N SER A 148 6.93 -2.13 5.61
CA SER A 148 7.37 -0.85 6.19
C SER A 148 6.87 0.35 5.41
N ASN A 149 6.85 1.51 6.06
CA ASN A 149 6.54 2.81 5.48
C ASN A 149 5.22 2.87 4.67
N PRO A 150 4.06 2.46 5.24
CA PRO A 150 2.78 2.59 4.56
C PRO A 150 2.36 4.06 4.41
N ASP A 151 2.08 4.47 3.18
CA ASP A 151 1.41 5.72 2.82
C ASP A 151 -0.11 5.52 2.89
N TRP A 152 -0.69 5.94 4.02
CA TRP A 152 -2.09 5.74 4.33
C TRP A 152 -2.97 6.83 3.73
N VAL A 153 -4.03 6.41 3.03
CA VAL A 153 -5.02 7.30 2.44
C VAL A 153 -6.44 6.81 2.71
N PRO A 154 -7.46 7.69 2.75
CA PRO A 154 -8.84 7.26 2.94
C PRO A 154 -9.27 6.35 1.80
N LYS A 155 -10.07 5.32 2.12
CA LYS A 155 -10.67 4.39 1.16
C LYS A 155 -11.34 5.11 -0.01
N ALA A 156 -12.05 6.20 0.25
CA ALA A 156 -12.72 7.00 -0.78
C ALA A 156 -11.76 7.57 -1.85
N SER A 157 -10.50 7.84 -1.48
CA SER A 157 -9.47 8.36 -2.39
C SER A 157 -8.71 7.27 -3.14
N PHE A 158 -8.78 6.02 -2.69
CA PHE A 158 -8.10 4.88 -3.28
C PHE A 158 -8.97 3.62 -3.15
N PRO A 159 -10.14 3.59 -3.85
CA PRO A 159 -11.08 2.48 -3.74
C PRO A 159 -10.54 1.22 -4.41
N ALA A 160 -11.01 0.04 -3.98
CA ALA A 160 -10.56 -1.23 -4.53
C ALA A 160 -10.82 -1.33 -6.04
N ALA A 161 -9.87 -1.95 -6.76
CA ALA A 161 -9.99 -2.19 -8.19
C ALA A 161 -11.10 -3.20 -8.49
N ALA A 162 -11.96 -2.88 -9.45
CA ALA A 162 -13.04 -3.75 -9.89
C ALA A 162 -12.64 -4.58 -11.12
N LEU A 163 -11.95 -5.70 -10.90
CA LEU A 163 -11.56 -6.65 -11.95
C LEU A 163 -12.41 -7.93 -11.89
N ALA A 164 -12.77 -8.47 -13.04
CA ALA A 164 -13.57 -9.70 -13.14
C ALA A 164 -12.90 -10.75 -14.02
N ILE A 165 -12.78 -11.98 -13.52
CA ILE A 165 -12.29 -13.12 -14.31
C ILE A 165 -13.48 -13.84 -14.95
N GLN A 166 -13.36 -14.18 -16.24
CA GLN A 166 -14.37 -14.88 -17.04
C GLN A 166 -13.73 -16.00 -17.87
N ASP A 167 -14.56 -16.93 -18.35
CA ASP A 167 -14.20 -17.96 -19.34
C ASP A 167 -12.95 -18.78 -19.00
N ARG A 168 -12.85 -19.20 -17.74
CA ARG A 168 -11.67 -19.92 -17.23
C ARG A 168 -11.61 -21.32 -17.83
N ILE A 169 -10.48 -21.64 -18.44
CA ILE A 169 -10.19 -22.97 -19.00
C ILE A 169 -8.90 -23.48 -18.36
N PHE A 170 -8.93 -24.75 -17.96
CA PHE A 170 -7.80 -25.45 -17.37
C PHE A 170 -7.37 -26.58 -18.27
N GLU A 171 -6.09 -26.59 -18.62
CA GLU A 171 -5.48 -27.64 -19.41
C GLU A 171 -4.29 -28.20 -18.63
N LYS A 172 -4.16 -29.53 -18.64
CA LYS A 172 -3.04 -30.24 -18.01
C LYS A 172 -2.45 -31.19 -19.03
N THR A 173 -1.16 -31.05 -19.28
CA THR A 173 -0.36 -32.00 -20.05
C THR A 173 0.49 -32.85 -19.11
N THR A 174 1.34 -33.71 -19.67
CA THR A 174 2.32 -34.49 -18.90
C THR A 174 3.44 -33.62 -18.31
N ALA A 175 3.68 -32.43 -18.85
CA ALA A 175 4.78 -31.56 -18.44
C ALA A 175 4.33 -30.23 -17.82
N GLU A 176 3.14 -29.74 -18.14
CA GLU A 176 2.72 -28.37 -17.85
C GLU A 176 1.23 -28.28 -17.47
N LEU A 177 0.94 -27.30 -16.61
CA LEU A 177 -0.39 -26.80 -16.30
C LEU A 177 -0.59 -25.45 -16.99
N LYS A 178 -1.73 -25.27 -17.62
CA LYS A 178 -2.11 -24.04 -18.30
C LYS A 178 -3.48 -23.61 -17.81
N VAL A 179 -3.58 -22.33 -17.43
CA VAL A 179 -4.84 -21.68 -17.08
C VAL A 179 -5.03 -20.49 -18.01
N SER A 180 -6.12 -20.49 -18.76
CA SER A 180 -6.49 -19.37 -19.63
C SER A 180 -7.86 -18.82 -19.25
N GLY A 181 -8.14 -17.60 -19.71
CA GLY A 181 -9.43 -16.96 -19.51
C GLY A 181 -9.38 -15.52 -19.96
N ARG A 182 -10.35 -14.72 -19.51
CA ARG A 182 -10.40 -13.28 -19.76
C ARG A 182 -10.47 -12.51 -18.45
N VAL A 183 -9.80 -11.37 -18.40
CA VAL A 183 -9.93 -10.40 -17.31
C VAL A 183 -10.60 -9.15 -17.84
N GLY A 184 -11.71 -8.76 -17.23
CA GLY A 184 -12.46 -7.56 -17.55
C GLY A 184 -12.24 -6.45 -16.54
N ASN A 185 -12.06 -5.23 -17.02
CA ASN A 185 -12.04 -4.02 -16.19
C ASN A 185 -13.47 -3.48 -16.01
N ARG A 186 -14.03 -3.68 -14.82
CA ARG A 186 -15.35 -3.15 -14.42
C ARG A 186 -15.23 -1.88 -13.58
N ASP A 187 -14.04 -1.30 -13.55
CA ASP A 187 -13.74 -0.07 -12.85
C ASP A 187 -14.11 1.15 -13.69
N SER A 188 -14.08 2.33 -13.10
CA SER A 188 -14.21 3.62 -13.77
C SER A 188 -12.86 4.23 -14.17
N SER A 189 -11.76 3.46 -14.04
CA SER A 189 -10.41 3.90 -14.36
C SER A 189 -9.64 2.84 -15.15
N ASP A 190 -8.75 3.30 -16.02
CA ASP A 190 -7.83 2.42 -16.74
C ASP A 190 -6.75 1.88 -15.81
N PHE A 191 -6.26 0.67 -16.10
CA PHE A 191 -5.13 0.06 -15.39
C PHE A 191 -3.94 -0.11 -16.33
N ALA A 192 -2.82 0.56 -16.04
CA ALA A 192 -1.59 0.43 -16.82
C ALA A 192 -0.99 -1.00 -16.75
N SER A 193 -1.23 -1.71 -15.65
CA SER A 193 -0.81 -3.10 -15.50
C SER A 193 -1.77 -3.87 -14.60
N VAL A 194 -2.07 -5.11 -15.02
CA VAL A 194 -2.89 -6.07 -14.28
C VAL A 194 -2.08 -7.35 -14.10
N THR A 195 -1.86 -7.75 -12.85
CA THR A 195 -1.22 -9.02 -12.51
C THR A 195 -2.29 -10.08 -12.28
N LEU A 196 -2.13 -11.24 -12.93
CA LEU A 196 -3.00 -12.41 -12.77
C LEU A 196 -2.20 -13.49 -12.07
N LEU A 197 -2.51 -13.71 -10.79
CA LEU A 197 -1.86 -14.74 -9.97
C LEU A 197 -2.68 -16.02 -9.99
N ALA A 198 -2.10 -17.12 -10.47
CA ALA A 198 -2.69 -18.45 -10.39
C ALA A 198 -2.14 -19.21 -9.19
N ILE A 199 -3.04 -19.67 -8.31
CA ILE A 199 -2.71 -20.54 -7.19
C ILE A 199 -3.29 -21.92 -7.48
N PHE A 200 -2.41 -22.89 -7.72
CA PHE A 200 -2.77 -24.29 -7.96
C PHE A 200 -2.93 -25.00 -6.63
N ARG A 201 -4.09 -25.64 -6.41
CA ARG A 201 -4.41 -26.32 -5.15
C ARG A 201 -4.62 -27.80 -5.34
N ASN A 202 -4.44 -28.59 -4.27
CA ASN A 202 -4.83 -30.00 -4.25
C ASN A 202 -6.32 -30.16 -3.87
N GLY A 203 -6.80 -31.41 -3.85
CA GLY A 203 -8.18 -31.74 -3.48
C GLY A 203 -8.60 -31.30 -2.07
N SER A 204 -7.66 -30.98 -1.19
CA SER A 204 -7.89 -30.45 0.16
C SER A 204 -7.87 -28.92 0.23
N GLY A 205 -7.62 -28.23 -0.90
CA GLY A 205 -7.51 -26.76 -0.96
C GLY A 205 -6.15 -26.21 -0.54
N VAL A 206 -5.15 -27.06 -0.33
CA VAL A 206 -3.79 -26.61 0.00
C VAL A 206 -3.08 -26.18 -1.29
N PRO A 207 -2.47 -24.98 -1.35
CA PRO A 207 -1.61 -24.58 -2.44
C PRO A 207 -0.47 -25.58 -2.66
N VAL A 208 -0.27 -26.00 -3.90
CA VAL A 208 0.79 -26.92 -4.34
C VAL A 208 1.69 -26.31 -5.43
N GLY A 209 1.33 -25.15 -5.94
CA GLY A 209 2.10 -24.41 -6.93
C GLY A 209 1.52 -23.02 -7.15
N VAL A 210 2.35 -22.14 -7.71
CA VAL A 210 1.97 -20.76 -7.99
C VAL A 210 2.67 -20.24 -9.22
N SER A 211 1.96 -19.51 -10.07
CA SER A 211 2.52 -18.80 -11.22
C SER A 211 1.75 -17.50 -11.44
N LYS A 212 2.35 -16.55 -12.16
CA LYS A 212 1.69 -15.30 -12.50
C LYS A 212 1.98 -14.90 -13.94
N THR A 213 1.08 -14.09 -14.50
CA THR A 213 1.31 -13.33 -15.72
C THR A 213 0.91 -11.88 -15.50
N GLU A 214 1.41 -10.99 -16.33
CA GLU A 214 1.12 -9.55 -16.29
C GLU A 214 0.60 -9.12 -17.64
N LEU A 215 -0.51 -8.38 -17.63
CA LEU A 215 -1.05 -7.70 -18.79
C LEU A 215 -0.79 -6.20 -18.65
N GLY A 216 -0.42 -5.56 -19.74
CA GLY A 216 -0.38 -4.10 -19.83
C GLY A 216 -1.73 -3.54 -20.27
N ASP A 217 -1.98 -2.28 -19.90
CA ASP A 217 -3.01 -1.41 -20.48
C ASP A 217 -4.40 -2.05 -20.63
N LEU A 218 -5.14 -2.18 -19.53
CA LEU A 218 -6.52 -2.64 -19.52
C LEU A 218 -7.48 -1.46 -19.31
N ARG A 219 -8.15 -1.02 -20.39
CA ARG A 219 -9.04 0.15 -20.37
C ARG A 219 -10.38 -0.13 -19.70
N VAL A 220 -11.07 0.92 -19.27
CA VAL A 220 -12.43 0.83 -18.72
C VAL A 220 -13.36 0.05 -19.66
N GLY A 221 -14.04 -0.97 -19.12
CA GLY A 221 -14.96 -1.83 -19.86
C GLY A 221 -14.28 -2.85 -20.79
N GLU A 222 -12.97 -2.80 -20.95
CA GLU A 222 -12.21 -3.75 -21.76
C GLU A 222 -12.16 -5.13 -21.10
N SER A 223 -12.12 -6.18 -21.93
CA SER A 223 -11.87 -7.55 -21.51
C SER A 223 -10.74 -8.12 -22.34
N SER A 224 -9.66 -8.55 -21.69
CA SER A 224 -8.45 -9.06 -22.35
C SER A 224 -8.17 -10.51 -21.99
N PRO A 225 -7.75 -11.35 -22.95
CA PRO A 225 -7.38 -12.72 -22.67
C PRO A 225 -6.08 -12.78 -21.87
N PHE A 226 -5.96 -13.77 -20.99
CA PHE A 226 -4.72 -14.10 -20.30
C PHE A 226 -4.43 -15.59 -20.39
N THR A 227 -3.17 -15.95 -20.19
CA THR A 227 -2.75 -17.33 -19.98
C THR A 227 -1.63 -17.38 -18.96
N VAL A 228 -1.72 -18.30 -18.01
CA VAL A 228 -0.71 -18.58 -16.98
C VAL A 228 -0.25 -20.02 -17.14
N PHE A 229 1.07 -20.20 -17.20
CA PHE A 229 1.72 -21.50 -17.30
C PHE A 229 2.42 -21.86 -15.98
N HIS A 230 2.44 -23.14 -15.63
CA HIS A 230 3.17 -23.65 -14.47
C HIS A 230 3.66 -25.07 -14.75
N PRO A 231 4.88 -25.45 -14.35
CA PRO A 231 5.34 -26.84 -14.45
C PRO A 231 4.36 -27.80 -13.77
N VAL A 232 4.22 -29.03 -14.27
CA VAL A 232 3.29 -29.99 -13.66
C VAL A 232 3.67 -30.27 -12.20
N VAL A 233 2.69 -30.18 -11.30
CA VAL A 233 2.84 -30.58 -9.89
C VAL A 233 1.94 -31.76 -9.57
N ARG A 234 2.42 -32.64 -8.70
CA ARG A 234 1.67 -33.81 -8.24
C ARG A 234 0.45 -33.35 -7.43
N SER A 235 -0.63 -34.10 -7.51
CA SER A 235 -1.84 -33.90 -6.69
C SER A 235 -2.62 -32.61 -6.92
N VAL A 236 -2.37 -31.87 -8.01
CA VAL A 236 -3.20 -30.71 -8.37
C VAL A 236 -4.63 -31.13 -8.72
N ASP A 237 -5.60 -30.40 -8.18
CA ASP A 237 -7.01 -30.44 -8.54
C ASP A 237 -7.33 -29.18 -9.35
N LEU A 238 -7.61 -29.35 -10.64
CA LEU A 238 -7.86 -28.25 -11.56
C LEU A 238 -9.12 -27.46 -11.18
N ASN A 239 -10.12 -28.11 -10.57
CA ASN A 239 -11.36 -27.45 -10.15
C ASN A 239 -11.17 -26.53 -8.93
N ARG A 240 -10.07 -26.70 -8.19
CA ARG A 240 -9.71 -25.87 -7.03
C ARG A 240 -8.61 -24.85 -7.33
N THR A 241 -8.16 -24.77 -8.58
CA THR A 241 -7.21 -23.72 -8.97
C THR A 241 -7.94 -22.38 -8.97
N GLU A 242 -7.32 -21.34 -8.43
CA GLU A 242 -7.89 -20.00 -8.27
C GLU A 242 -7.03 -18.98 -9.02
N ILE A 243 -7.68 -17.98 -9.62
CA ILE A 243 -7.02 -16.84 -10.26
C ILE A 243 -7.37 -15.58 -9.48
N TYR A 244 -6.35 -14.85 -9.04
CA TYR A 244 -6.48 -13.59 -8.32
C TYR A 244 -5.97 -12.46 -9.21
N PRO A 245 -6.86 -11.66 -9.83
CA PRO A 245 -6.45 -10.44 -10.50
C PRO A 245 -6.10 -9.37 -9.47
N SER A 246 -5.07 -8.59 -9.74
CA SER A 246 -4.76 -7.39 -8.98
C SER A 246 -4.19 -6.30 -9.88
N ALA A 247 -4.60 -5.06 -9.64
CA ALA A 247 -4.08 -3.89 -10.33
C ALA A 247 -4.04 -2.71 -9.37
N LYS A 248 -2.96 -1.94 -9.45
CA LYS A 248 -2.82 -0.71 -8.67
C LYS A 248 -3.61 0.38 -9.38
N ARG A 249 -4.47 1.09 -8.67
CA ARG A 249 -5.05 2.33 -9.19
C ARG A 249 -3.96 3.39 -9.46
N PRO A 250 -4.09 4.17 -10.55
CA PRO A 250 -3.19 5.29 -10.82
C PRO A 250 -3.23 6.35 -9.70
#